data_AF-A9CFI1-F1
#
_entry.id   AF-A9CFI1-F1
#
_cell.length_a   1.000
_cell.length_b   1.000
_cell.length_c   1.000
_cell.angle_alpha   90.00
_cell.angle_beta   90.00
_cell.angle_gamma   90.00
#
_symmetry.space_group_name_H-M   'P 1'
#
loop_
_entity.id
_entity.type
_entity.pdbx_description
1 polymer ?
#
loop_
_entity_poly.entity_id
_entity_poly.type
_entity_poly.pdbx_seq_one_letter_code
_entity_poly.pdbx_strand_id
1 'polypeptide(L)'
;MATGSRYPAPGDISGAPFGDPNLKLAILSSLIDKQMIDLGTPQQLAEHVLGRPVDLENEGYKPIPAVRAYLDRYPLSTDLLNQIDELVLDGGSSIYRYVWFFWDGEDGIFDINSLAGIKHCPNIKSLDLTSMIGTVDLRDLLPPFKIETINAGIALENIPALLDMPGLRSVRVLDDQLYADVTTPGHPNRQVMEVLKARGISVWVHWVSSYDENRAVYQ
;
A
#
# COMPACT_ATOMS: atom_id res chain seq x y z
N MET A 1 -20.21 -17.80 -4.55
CA MET A 1 -19.14 -18.80 -4.67
C MET A 1 -18.64 -18.79 -6.10
N ALA A 2 -17.47 -18.22 -6.36
CA ALA A 2 -16.89 -18.21 -7.70
C ALA A 2 -16.22 -19.58 -7.96
N THR A 3 -16.70 -20.29 -8.97
CA THR A 3 -16.20 -21.59 -9.44
C THR A 3 -14.95 -21.42 -10.31
N GLY A 4 -13.88 -20.85 -9.74
CA GLY A 4 -12.59 -20.67 -10.43
C GLY A 4 -11.53 -21.67 -9.95
N SER A 5 -10.54 -21.97 -10.81
CA SER A 5 -9.32 -22.66 -10.38
C SER A 5 -8.62 -21.81 -9.31
N ARG A 6 -8.20 -22.43 -8.20
CA ARG A 6 -7.42 -21.78 -7.13
C ARG A 6 -6.19 -21.04 -7.68
N TYR A 7 -5.55 -21.67 -8.67
CA TYR A 7 -4.42 -21.14 -9.39
C TYR A 7 -4.83 -20.95 -10.86
N PRO A 8 -5.33 -19.75 -11.23
CA PRO A 8 -5.65 -19.46 -12.62
C PRO A 8 -4.39 -19.38 -13.48
N ALA A 9 -4.53 -19.59 -14.79
CA ALA A 9 -3.42 -19.42 -15.71
C ALA A 9 -2.91 -17.96 -15.66
N PRO A 10 -1.58 -17.73 -15.59
CA PRO A 10 -1.02 -16.39 -15.64
C PRO A 10 -1.37 -15.68 -16.96
N GLY A 11 -1.63 -14.38 -16.91
CA GLY A 11 -1.78 -13.54 -18.09
C GLY A 11 -0.44 -13.23 -18.76
N ASP A 12 -0.47 -12.53 -19.88
CA ASP A 12 0.72 -12.31 -20.71
C ASP A 12 1.63 -11.18 -20.20
N ILE A 13 1.04 -10.17 -19.56
CA ILE A 13 1.73 -8.92 -19.21
C ILE A 13 2.05 -8.91 -17.71
N SER A 14 3.34 -8.79 -17.39
CA SER A 14 3.83 -8.61 -16.02
C SER A 14 3.34 -7.28 -15.44
N GLY A 15 2.88 -7.28 -14.18
CA GLY A 15 2.41 -6.09 -13.46
C GLY A 15 1.02 -5.59 -13.88
N ALA A 16 0.49 -6.01 -15.04
CA ALA A 16 -0.79 -5.52 -15.54
C ALA A 16 -1.96 -5.77 -14.56
N PRO A 17 -2.91 -4.82 -14.45
CA PRO A 17 -3.03 -3.59 -15.24
C PRO A 17 -2.25 -2.38 -14.66
N PHE A 18 -1.31 -2.59 -13.74
CA PHE A 18 -0.56 -1.53 -13.07
C PHE A 18 0.77 -1.27 -13.77
N GLY A 19 1.24 -0.02 -13.69
CA GLY A 19 2.56 0.38 -14.20
C GLY A 19 3.71 -0.10 -13.32
N ASP A 20 3.43 -0.43 -12.06
CA ASP A 20 4.38 -0.98 -11.10
C ASP A 20 3.91 -2.39 -10.64
N PRO A 21 4.71 -3.44 -10.84
CA PRO A 21 4.39 -4.79 -10.36
C PRO A 21 4.25 -4.88 -8.83
N ASN A 22 4.95 -4.06 -8.04
CA ASN A 22 4.82 -4.07 -6.59
C ASN A 22 3.49 -3.46 -6.13
N LEU A 23 2.93 -2.49 -6.88
CA LEU A 23 1.55 -2.04 -6.65
C LEU A 23 0.55 -3.18 -6.88
N LYS A 24 0.78 -4.01 -7.90
CA LYS A 24 -0.04 -5.20 -8.13
C LYS A 24 0.01 -6.16 -6.93
N LEU A 25 1.18 -6.37 -6.34
CA LEU A 25 1.30 -7.21 -5.13
C LEU A 25 0.48 -6.64 -3.98
N ALA A 26 0.53 -5.32 -3.72
CA ALA A 26 -0.29 -4.69 -2.69
C ALA A 26 -1.80 -4.90 -2.92
N ILE A 27 -2.26 -4.79 -4.17
CA ILE A 27 -3.66 -5.09 -4.54
C ILE A 27 -4.01 -6.57 -4.32
N LEU A 28 -3.11 -7.49 -4.67
CA LEU A 28 -3.29 -8.91 -4.40
C LEU A 28 -3.37 -9.20 -2.89
N SER A 29 -2.57 -8.53 -2.07
CA SER A 29 -2.67 -8.64 -0.60
C SER A 29 -4.08 -8.29 -0.13
N SER A 30 -4.60 -7.13 -0.55
CA SER A 30 -5.96 -6.69 -0.19
C SER A 30 -7.04 -7.70 -0.60
N LEU A 31 -6.91 -8.32 -1.79
CA LEU A 31 -7.85 -9.36 -2.24
C LEU A 31 -7.76 -10.64 -1.40
N ILE A 32 -6.56 -11.05 -0.99
CA ILE A 32 -6.35 -12.22 -0.11
C ILE A 32 -6.95 -11.94 1.27
N ASP A 33 -6.64 -10.79 1.84
CA ASP A 33 -7.06 -10.40 3.19
C ASP A 33 -8.60 -10.26 3.25
N LYS A 34 -9.23 -9.79 2.16
CA LYS A 34 -10.70 -9.75 1.97
C LYS A 34 -11.31 -11.10 1.54
N GLN A 35 -10.51 -12.15 1.39
CA GLN A 35 -10.95 -13.48 0.95
C GLN A 35 -11.64 -13.50 -0.43
N MET A 36 -11.30 -12.54 -1.30
CA MET A 36 -11.82 -12.45 -2.66
C MET A 36 -11.08 -13.39 -3.62
N ILE A 37 -9.84 -13.74 -3.28
CA ILE A 37 -9.04 -14.78 -3.94
C ILE A 37 -8.45 -15.72 -2.89
N ASP A 38 -8.14 -16.95 -3.28
CA ASP A 38 -7.49 -17.95 -2.42
C ASP A 38 -6.23 -18.49 -3.11
N LEU A 39 -5.07 -18.17 -2.55
CA LEU A 39 -3.78 -18.72 -2.99
C LEU A 39 -3.30 -19.90 -2.12
N GLY A 40 -4.05 -20.22 -1.05
CA GLY A 40 -3.59 -21.11 0.01
C GLY A 40 -2.48 -20.50 0.85
N THR A 41 -1.64 -21.36 1.43
CA THR A 41 -0.46 -20.87 2.14
C THR A 41 0.65 -20.47 1.14
N PRO A 42 1.62 -19.64 1.54
CA PRO A 42 2.83 -19.40 0.76
C PRO A 42 3.50 -20.68 0.25
N GLN A 43 3.57 -21.71 1.10
CA GLN A 43 4.11 -23.02 0.72
C GLN A 43 3.27 -23.70 -0.36
N GLN A 44 1.93 -23.72 -0.22
CA GLN A 44 1.05 -24.35 -1.21
C GLN A 44 1.18 -23.70 -2.59
N LEU A 45 1.23 -22.36 -2.65
CA LEU A 45 1.44 -21.67 -3.92
C LEU A 45 2.81 -21.99 -4.51
N ALA A 46 3.87 -21.92 -3.69
CA ALA A 46 5.23 -22.18 -4.15
C ALA A 46 5.40 -23.61 -4.68
N GLU A 47 4.86 -24.61 -3.98
CA GLU A 47 4.89 -26.01 -4.43
C GLU A 47 4.10 -26.22 -5.72
N HIS A 48 2.96 -25.53 -5.87
CA HIS A 48 2.16 -25.57 -7.08
C HIS A 48 2.94 -25.03 -8.29
N VAL A 49 3.54 -23.84 -8.16
CA VAL A 49 4.26 -23.21 -9.30
C VAL A 49 5.59 -23.90 -9.62
N LEU A 50 6.25 -24.50 -8.63
CA LEU A 50 7.51 -25.23 -8.82
C LEU A 50 7.28 -26.67 -9.30
N GLY A 51 6.10 -27.25 -9.05
CA GLY A 51 5.82 -28.67 -9.31
C GLY A 51 6.59 -29.62 -8.39
N ARG A 52 7.10 -29.14 -7.25
CA ARG A 52 7.86 -29.90 -6.25
C ARG A 52 7.74 -29.28 -4.86
N PRO A 53 8.04 -30.01 -3.77
CA PRO A 53 8.22 -29.43 -2.44
C PRO A 53 9.25 -28.31 -2.44
N VAL A 54 9.00 -27.28 -1.61
CA VAL A 54 9.95 -26.18 -1.35
C VAL A 54 10.89 -26.60 -0.22
N ASP A 55 12.19 -26.39 -0.41
CA ASP A 55 13.17 -26.54 0.67
C ASP A 55 13.34 -25.20 1.40
N LEU A 56 12.56 -24.99 2.46
CA LEU A 56 12.57 -23.71 3.19
C LEU A 56 13.93 -23.39 3.83
N GLU A 57 14.72 -24.40 4.19
CA GLU A 57 16.04 -24.19 4.80
C GLU A 57 16.99 -23.49 3.83
N ASN A 58 16.91 -23.83 2.54
CA ASN A 58 17.80 -23.29 1.51
C ASN A 58 17.16 -22.19 0.65
N GLU A 59 15.83 -22.23 0.46
CA GLU A 59 15.09 -21.35 -0.47
C GLU A 59 14.28 -20.26 0.24
N GLY A 60 14.08 -20.33 1.56
CA GLY A 60 13.22 -19.39 2.30
C GLY A 60 13.82 -18.01 2.53
N TYR A 61 15.15 -17.88 2.42
CA TYR A 61 15.91 -16.66 2.72
C TYR A 61 16.08 -15.73 1.51
N LYS A 62 15.47 -16.04 0.37
CA LYS A 62 15.47 -15.21 -0.84
C LYS A 62 14.10 -15.26 -1.51
N PRO A 63 13.81 -14.30 -2.41
CA PRO A 63 12.64 -14.39 -3.28
C PRO A 63 12.67 -15.67 -4.13
N ILE A 64 11.53 -16.35 -4.26
CA ILE A 64 11.34 -17.47 -5.18
C ILE A 64 10.92 -16.90 -6.55
N PRO A 65 11.78 -16.90 -7.58
CA PRO A 65 11.51 -16.18 -8.83
C PRO A 65 10.29 -16.72 -9.58
N ALA A 66 10.01 -18.03 -9.49
CA ALA A 66 8.84 -18.64 -10.11
C ALA A 66 7.53 -18.13 -9.51
N VAL A 67 7.48 -17.97 -8.17
CA VAL A 67 6.31 -17.41 -7.49
C VAL A 67 6.14 -15.94 -7.85
N ARG A 68 7.24 -15.18 -7.84
CA ARG A 68 7.22 -13.77 -8.27
C ARG A 68 6.65 -13.62 -9.68
N ALA A 69 7.18 -14.40 -10.63
CA ALA A 69 6.76 -14.37 -12.03
C ALA A 69 5.28 -14.76 -12.22
N TYR A 70 4.76 -15.67 -11.39
CA TYR A 70 3.35 -16.04 -11.36
C TYR A 70 2.47 -14.89 -10.83
N LEU A 71 2.82 -14.30 -9.68
CA LEU A 71 2.03 -13.23 -9.06
C LEU A 71 2.03 -11.95 -9.89
N ASP A 72 3.16 -11.58 -10.49
CA ASP A 72 3.25 -10.45 -11.41
C ASP A 72 2.27 -10.59 -12.59
N ARG A 73 1.98 -11.83 -12.99
CA ARG A 73 1.06 -12.17 -14.09
C ARG A 73 -0.29 -12.71 -13.61
N TYR A 74 -0.58 -12.67 -12.31
CA TYR A 74 -1.86 -13.15 -11.78
C TYR A 74 -3.01 -12.38 -12.46
N PRO A 75 -4.01 -13.06 -13.05
CA PRO A 75 -5.08 -12.38 -13.76
C PRO A 75 -6.00 -11.65 -12.78
N LEU A 76 -6.22 -10.35 -13.02
CA LEU A 76 -7.13 -9.51 -12.24
C LEU A 76 -8.30 -9.09 -13.13
N SER A 77 -9.51 -9.53 -12.77
CA SER A 77 -10.74 -9.10 -13.45
C SER A 77 -11.18 -7.74 -12.95
N THR A 78 -11.95 -7.02 -13.77
CA THR A 78 -12.59 -5.76 -13.36
C THR A 78 -13.47 -5.94 -12.11
N ASP A 79 -14.15 -7.08 -11.98
CA ASP A 79 -14.98 -7.36 -10.81
C ASP A 79 -14.18 -7.44 -9.51
N LEU A 80 -12.99 -8.06 -9.54
CA LEU A 80 -12.07 -8.10 -8.39
C LEU A 80 -11.54 -6.71 -8.07
N LEU A 81 -11.10 -5.95 -9.08
CA LEU A 81 -10.56 -4.61 -8.90
C LEU A 81 -11.61 -3.63 -8.34
N ASN A 82 -12.88 -3.83 -8.69
CA ASN A 82 -14.00 -3.09 -8.12
C ASN A 82 -14.28 -3.44 -6.64
N GLN A 83 -13.78 -4.56 -6.11
CA GLN A 83 -13.89 -4.87 -4.67
C GLN A 83 -12.87 -4.13 -3.80
N ILE A 84 -11.87 -3.49 -4.42
CA ILE A 84 -10.85 -2.75 -3.69
C ILE A 84 -11.41 -1.42 -3.23
N ASP A 85 -11.63 -1.29 -1.92
CA ASP A 85 -12.04 -0.05 -1.26
C ASP A 85 -10.96 0.53 -0.34
N GLU A 86 -9.85 -0.18 -0.16
CA GLU A 86 -8.71 0.25 0.64
C GLU A 86 -7.40 -0.15 -0.02
N LEU A 87 -6.45 0.79 -0.05
CA LEU A 87 -5.07 0.56 -0.44
C LEU A 87 -4.19 0.61 0.82
N VAL A 88 -3.56 -0.53 1.14
CA VAL A 88 -2.59 -0.66 2.23
C VAL A 88 -1.21 -0.84 1.62
N LEU A 89 -0.30 0.08 1.91
CA LEU A 89 1.11 0.02 1.55
C LEU A 89 1.91 -0.10 2.85
N ASP A 90 2.21 -1.33 3.21
CA ASP A 90 2.90 -1.68 4.46
C ASP A 90 3.75 -2.94 4.29
N GLY A 91 4.97 -2.95 4.81
CA GLY A 91 5.90 -4.08 4.77
C GLY A 91 5.39 -5.35 5.46
N GLY A 92 4.40 -5.25 6.34
CA GLY A 92 3.72 -6.37 6.99
C GLY A 92 2.65 -7.07 6.13
N SER A 93 2.41 -6.61 4.90
CA SER A 93 1.36 -7.15 4.04
C SER A 93 1.56 -8.63 3.70
N SER A 94 0.45 -9.39 3.73
CA SER A 94 0.40 -10.85 3.56
C SER A 94 1.10 -11.35 2.31
N ILE A 95 1.04 -10.59 1.20
CA ILE A 95 1.53 -11.01 -0.11
C ILE A 95 3.05 -11.27 -0.16
N TYR A 96 3.85 -10.54 0.62
CA TYR A 96 5.32 -10.61 0.48
C TYR A 96 5.87 -11.97 0.88
N ARG A 97 5.26 -12.61 1.88
CA ARG A 97 5.63 -13.97 2.31
C ARG A 97 5.40 -15.04 1.26
N TYR A 98 4.52 -14.80 0.28
CA TYR A 98 4.37 -15.69 -0.87
C TYR A 98 5.59 -15.62 -1.80
N VAL A 99 6.18 -14.44 -1.95
CA VAL A 99 7.37 -14.24 -2.79
C VAL A 99 8.64 -14.64 -2.03
N TRP A 100 8.77 -14.23 -0.78
CA TRP A 100 9.95 -14.43 0.06
C TRP A 100 9.53 -14.76 1.49
N PHE A 101 9.67 -16.03 1.88
CA PHE A 101 9.14 -16.57 3.14
C PHE A 101 9.65 -15.86 4.40
N PHE A 102 10.96 -15.61 4.45
CA PHE A 102 11.64 -15.00 5.59
C PHE A 102 12.06 -13.57 5.32
N TRP A 103 11.36 -12.85 4.43
CA TRP A 103 11.58 -11.43 4.29
C TRP A 103 11.25 -10.74 5.62
N ASP A 104 12.23 -10.01 6.14
CA ASP A 104 12.19 -9.32 7.42
C ASP A 104 11.69 -7.88 7.28
N GLY A 105 11.38 -7.43 6.06
CA GLY A 105 11.01 -6.06 5.78
C GLY A 105 12.22 -5.16 5.49
N GLU A 106 13.44 -5.71 5.54
CA GLU A 106 14.66 -5.01 5.17
C GLU A 106 14.89 -5.17 3.66
N ASP A 107 15.40 -4.12 3.02
CA ASP A 107 15.50 -3.93 1.55
C ASP A 107 14.27 -3.33 0.83
N GLY A 108 14.52 -2.79 -0.36
CA GLY A 108 13.53 -2.12 -1.21
C GLY A 108 12.97 -2.99 -2.33
N ILE A 109 13.04 -4.32 -2.25
CA ILE A 109 12.60 -5.19 -3.35
C ILE A 109 11.10 -5.07 -3.65
N PHE A 110 10.33 -4.71 -2.62
CA PHE A 110 8.89 -4.49 -2.70
C PHE A 110 8.50 -3.00 -2.74
N ASP A 111 9.47 -2.08 -2.86
CA ASP A 111 9.19 -0.66 -2.99
C ASP A 111 8.40 -0.38 -4.28
N ILE A 112 7.36 0.41 -4.13
CA ILE A 112 6.47 0.90 -5.17
C ILE A 112 6.99 2.29 -5.57
N ASN A 113 7.25 2.45 -6.85
CA ASN A 113 7.76 3.69 -7.42
C ASN A 113 6.68 4.47 -8.16
N SER A 114 5.52 3.86 -8.41
CA SER A 114 4.41 4.51 -9.13
C SER A 114 3.04 3.97 -8.75
N LEU A 115 2.07 4.88 -8.59
CA LEU A 115 0.64 4.55 -8.51
C LEU A 115 -0.03 4.42 -9.89
N ALA A 116 0.75 4.40 -10.98
CA ALA A 116 0.21 4.27 -12.33
C ALA A 116 -0.68 3.01 -12.46
N GLY A 117 -1.92 3.22 -12.92
CA GLY A 117 -2.93 2.18 -13.04
C GLY A 117 -3.88 2.08 -11.83
N ILE A 118 -3.68 2.84 -10.75
CA ILE A 118 -4.58 2.83 -9.58
C ILE A 118 -6.05 3.14 -9.93
N LYS A 119 -6.29 3.89 -11.01
CA LYS A 119 -7.63 4.15 -11.58
C LYS A 119 -8.43 2.89 -11.95
N HIS A 120 -7.77 1.74 -12.07
CA HIS A 120 -8.44 0.46 -12.27
C HIS A 120 -9.18 -0.04 -11.02
N CYS A 121 -8.91 0.54 -9.85
CA CYS A 121 -9.56 0.28 -8.57
C CYS A 121 -10.41 1.49 -8.12
N PRO A 122 -11.52 1.81 -8.82
CA PRO A 122 -12.21 3.10 -8.67
C PRO A 122 -12.90 3.30 -7.31
N ASN A 123 -13.09 2.22 -6.55
CA ASN A 123 -13.83 2.23 -5.28
C ASN A 123 -12.95 2.48 -4.05
N ILE A 124 -11.64 2.71 -4.24
CA ILE A 124 -10.74 3.07 -3.15
C ILE A 124 -11.26 4.34 -2.45
N LYS A 125 -11.43 4.21 -1.14
CA LYS A 125 -11.86 5.28 -0.22
C LYS A 125 -10.94 5.41 0.99
N SER A 126 -10.20 4.37 1.36
CA SER A 126 -9.23 4.40 2.46
C SER A 126 -7.81 4.19 1.94
N LEU A 127 -6.88 4.95 2.47
CA LEU A 127 -5.44 4.82 2.22
C LEU A 127 -4.72 4.63 3.54
N ASP A 128 -3.98 3.54 3.66
CA ASP A 128 -3.00 3.32 4.72
C ASP A 128 -1.61 3.23 4.08
N LEU A 129 -0.90 4.35 4.12
CA LEU A 129 0.37 4.58 3.44
C LEU A 129 1.50 4.59 4.48
N THR A 130 1.73 3.45 5.11
CA THR A 130 2.69 3.34 6.22
C THR A 130 4.13 3.25 5.71
N SER A 131 4.38 2.53 4.62
CA SER A 131 5.70 2.33 4.02
C SER A 131 5.59 1.90 2.54
N MET A 132 6.65 1.29 1.99
CA MET A 132 6.69 0.69 0.64
C MET A 132 6.53 1.67 -0.53
N ILE A 133 6.40 2.96 -0.28
CA ILE A 133 6.42 4.01 -1.30
C ILE A 133 7.08 5.24 -0.68
N GLY A 134 7.92 5.94 -1.45
CA GLY A 134 8.65 7.09 -0.92
C GLY A 134 7.75 8.31 -0.67
N THR A 135 6.88 8.62 -1.63
CA THR A 135 5.99 9.79 -1.61
C THR A 135 4.73 9.49 -2.40
N VAL A 136 3.64 10.16 -2.04
CA VAL A 136 2.39 10.13 -2.80
C VAL A 136 1.94 11.55 -3.12
N ASP A 137 1.75 11.83 -4.41
CA ASP A 137 1.09 13.02 -4.89
C ASP A 137 -0.43 12.89 -4.71
N LEU A 138 -1.00 13.69 -3.81
CA LEU A 138 -2.44 13.66 -3.53
C LEU A 138 -3.31 14.00 -4.74
N ARG A 139 -2.76 14.60 -5.80
CA ARG A 139 -3.48 14.87 -7.05
C ARG A 139 -3.85 13.59 -7.80
N ASP A 140 -3.08 12.52 -7.63
CA ASP A 140 -3.39 11.22 -8.25
C ASP A 140 -4.63 10.55 -7.62
N LEU A 141 -5.06 11.06 -6.47
CA LEU A 141 -6.15 10.53 -5.64
C LEU A 141 -7.40 11.43 -5.65
N LEU A 142 -7.41 12.45 -6.51
CA LEU A 142 -8.57 13.31 -6.74
C LEU A 142 -9.72 12.56 -7.45
N PRO A 143 -10.92 13.16 -7.59
CA PRO A 143 -12.01 12.55 -8.33
C PRO A 143 -11.57 11.93 -9.66
N PRO A 144 -11.99 10.68 -9.98
CA PRO A 144 -13.22 10.04 -9.51
C PRO A 144 -13.14 9.31 -8.17
N PHE A 145 -11.96 9.20 -7.54
CA PHE A 145 -11.84 8.58 -6.23
C PHE A 145 -12.68 9.33 -5.19
N LYS A 146 -13.26 8.57 -4.26
CA LYS A 146 -14.04 9.10 -3.14
C LYS A 146 -13.29 8.86 -1.84
N ILE A 147 -12.09 9.42 -1.76
CA ILE A 147 -11.22 9.25 -0.58
C ILE A 147 -11.92 9.82 0.66
N GLU A 148 -12.10 8.96 1.65
CA GLU A 148 -12.69 9.26 2.96
C GLU A 148 -11.61 9.35 4.04
N THR A 149 -10.59 8.49 3.99
CA THR A 149 -9.57 8.38 5.04
C THR A 149 -8.17 8.27 4.44
N ILE A 150 -7.25 9.04 5.00
CA ILE A 150 -5.81 8.97 4.72
C ILE A 150 -5.08 8.79 6.04
N ASN A 151 -4.32 7.71 6.16
CA ASN A 151 -3.29 7.50 7.16
C ASN A 151 -1.96 7.40 6.44
N ALA A 152 -0.98 8.23 6.79
CA ALA A 152 0.31 8.26 6.12
C ALA A 152 1.45 8.31 7.13
N GLY A 153 2.37 7.36 7.03
CA GLY A 153 3.71 7.38 7.62
C GLY A 153 4.80 7.79 6.63
N ILE A 154 4.39 8.20 5.42
CA ILE A 154 5.25 8.61 4.31
C ILE A 154 4.91 10.04 3.88
N ALA A 155 5.82 10.67 3.14
CA ALA A 155 5.66 12.05 2.69
C ALA A 155 4.48 12.19 1.71
N LEU A 156 3.64 13.21 1.93
CA LEU A 156 2.54 13.54 1.02
C LEU A 156 2.86 14.83 0.27
N GLU A 157 2.76 14.77 -1.06
CA GLU A 157 2.94 15.92 -1.93
C GLU A 157 1.59 16.57 -2.29
N ASN A 158 1.64 17.86 -2.63
CA ASN A 158 0.48 18.66 -3.00
C ASN A 158 -0.65 18.65 -1.95
N ILE A 159 -0.29 18.88 -0.69
CA ILE A 159 -1.20 19.03 0.46
C ILE A 159 -2.48 19.84 0.16
N PRO A 160 -2.47 20.96 -0.61
CA PRO A 160 -3.70 21.67 -0.97
C PRO A 160 -4.78 20.81 -1.65
N ALA A 161 -4.40 19.72 -2.35
CA ALA A 161 -5.34 18.81 -3.01
C ALA A 161 -6.32 18.14 -2.03
N LEU A 162 -6.01 18.07 -0.72
CA LEU A 162 -6.95 17.62 0.31
C LEU A 162 -8.26 18.43 0.31
N LEU A 163 -8.19 19.72 -0.08
CA LEU A 163 -9.36 20.59 -0.13
C LEU A 163 -10.33 20.22 -1.27
N ASP A 164 -9.83 19.51 -2.28
CA ASP A 164 -10.57 19.08 -3.47
C ASP A 164 -11.06 17.63 -3.38
N MET A 165 -10.95 17.02 -2.19
CA MET A 165 -11.47 15.68 -1.87
C MET A 165 -12.83 15.81 -1.17
N PRO A 166 -13.97 15.75 -1.89
CA PRO A 166 -15.29 16.05 -1.33
C PRO A 166 -15.78 15.02 -0.30
N GLY A 167 -15.23 13.79 -0.35
CA GLY A 167 -15.58 12.70 0.58
C GLY A 167 -14.71 12.65 1.83
N LEU A 168 -13.70 13.51 1.96
CA LEU A 168 -12.66 13.38 2.98
C LEU A 168 -13.22 13.61 4.39
N ARG A 169 -12.93 12.68 5.30
CA ARG A 169 -13.42 12.67 6.69
C ARG A 169 -12.29 12.67 7.71
N SER A 170 -11.15 12.07 7.37
CA SER A 170 -9.99 12.01 8.25
C SER A 170 -8.68 12.05 7.47
N VAL A 171 -7.72 12.81 7.99
CA VAL A 171 -6.32 12.82 7.56
C VAL A 171 -5.42 12.68 8.78
N ARG A 172 -4.60 11.64 8.79
CA ARG A 172 -3.59 11.35 9.79
C ARG A 172 -2.23 11.28 9.09
N VAL A 173 -1.28 12.11 9.49
CA VAL A 173 0.07 12.10 8.92
C VAL A 173 1.13 12.10 10.03
N LEU A 174 2.05 11.17 9.95
CA LEU A 174 3.31 11.11 10.70
C LEU A 174 4.43 11.56 9.76
N ASP A 175 4.80 12.84 9.82
CA ASP A 175 5.86 13.41 8.98
C ASP A 175 6.44 14.67 9.63
N ASP A 176 7.75 14.69 9.83
CA ASP A 176 8.46 15.75 10.55
C ASP A 176 8.38 17.08 9.81
N GLN A 177 8.51 17.06 8.48
CA GLN A 177 8.47 18.26 7.66
C GLN A 177 7.07 18.87 7.65
N LEU A 178 6.03 18.08 7.38
CA LEU A 178 4.66 18.55 7.41
C LEU A 178 4.25 19.01 8.81
N TYR A 179 4.75 18.36 9.86
CA TYR A 179 4.53 18.83 11.24
C TYR A 179 5.14 20.22 11.48
N ALA A 180 6.39 20.45 11.07
CA ALA A 180 7.03 21.77 11.15
C ALA A 180 6.25 22.82 10.34
N ASP A 181 5.80 22.46 9.15
CA ASP A 181 4.99 23.32 8.27
C ASP A 181 3.67 23.74 8.93
N VAL A 182 2.92 22.79 9.49
CA VAL A 182 1.58 23.09 10.05
C VAL A 182 1.65 23.78 11.42
N THR A 183 2.78 23.71 12.11
CA THR A 183 3.01 24.43 13.37
C THR A 183 3.54 25.85 13.14
N THR A 184 4.16 26.12 11.98
CA THR A 184 4.65 27.44 11.59
C THR A 184 3.50 28.41 11.28
N PRO A 185 3.40 29.57 11.96
CA PRO A 185 2.38 30.57 11.68
C PRO A 185 2.44 31.08 10.22
N GLY A 186 1.30 31.16 9.56
CA GLY A 186 1.18 31.70 8.20
C GLY A 186 1.59 30.73 7.07
N HIS A 187 2.13 29.56 7.38
CA HIS A 187 2.51 28.59 6.36
C HIS A 187 1.27 28.08 5.57
N PRO A 188 1.34 27.91 4.23
CA PRO A 188 0.21 27.45 3.43
C PRO A 188 -0.39 26.12 3.90
N ASN A 189 0.43 25.14 4.27
CA ASN A 189 -0.06 23.84 4.74
C ASN A 189 -0.84 23.96 6.06
N ARG A 190 -0.46 24.91 6.95
CA ARG A 190 -1.24 25.19 8.16
C ARG A 190 -2.66 25.68 7.80
N GLN A 191 -2.76 26.59 6.83
CA GLN A 191 -4.07 27.12 6.39
C GLN A 191 -4.94 26.01 5.80
N VAL A 192 -4.36 25.09 5.02
CA VAL A 192 -5.08 23.89 4.53
C VAL A 192 -5.66 23.09 5.70
N MET A 193 -4.86 22.77 6.71
CA MET A 193 -5.33 22.00 7.87
C MET A 193 -6.42 22.74 8.67
N GLU A 194 -6.32 24.06 8.81
CA GLU A 194 -7.33 24.89 9.47
C GLU A 194 -8.66 24.88 8.70
N VAL A 195 -8.61 24.98 7.36
CA VAL A 195 -9.80 24.89 6.49
C VAL A 195 -10.45 23.50 6.58
N LEU A 196 -9.65 22.42 6.57
CA LEU A 196 -10.17 21.05 6.73
C LEU A 196 -10.88 20.90 8.09
N LYS A 197 -10.26 21.34 9.19
CA LYS A 197 -10.88 21.32 10.53
C LYS A 197 -12.17 22.12 10.57
N ALA A 198 -12.22 23.30 9.94
CA ALA A 198 -13.44 24.11 9.85
C ALA A 198 -14.57 23.43 9.06
N ARG A 199 -14.24 22.53 8.13
CA ARG A 199 -15.20 21.67 7.42
C ARG A 199 -15.65 20.45 8.24
N GLY A 200 -15.18 20.29 9.47
CA GLY A 200 -15.49 19.15 10.34
C GLY A 200 -14.66 17.89 10.05
N ILE A 201 -13.58 18.01 9.27
CA ILE A 201 -12.68 16.89 8.96
C ILE A 201 -11.74 16.67 10.15
N SER A 202 -11.57 15.41 10.54
CA SER A 202 -10.58 15.03 11.56
C SER A 202 -9.17 15.17 10.99
N VAL A 203 -8.36 16.04 11.57
CA VAL A 203 -6.99 16.29 11.11
C VAL A 203 -6.02 16.08 12.25
N TRP A 204 -5.07 15.17 12.03
CA TRP A 204 -3.96 14.92 12.93
C TRP A 204 -2.67 14.86 12.12
N VAL A 205 -1.73 15.74 12.47
CA VAL A 205 -0.38 15.78 11.88
C VAL A 205 0.59 15.83 13.05
N HIS A 206 1.59 14.96 13.03
CA HIS A 206 2.55 14.83 14.11
C HIS A 206 3.92 14.44 13.57
N TRP A 207 4.97 14.73 14.32
CA TRP A 207 6.33 14.25 14.02
C TRP A 207 6.45 12.76 14.32
N VAL A 208 7.41 12.10 13.66
CA VAL A 208 7.81 10.72 13.94
C VAL A 208 8.65 10.73 15.21
N SER A 209 8.21 10.04 16.26
CA SER A 209 9.06 9.88 17.44
C SER A 209 10.21 8.91 17.10
N SER A 210 11.37 9.44 16.72
CA SER A 210 12.60 8.65 16.82
C SER A 210 12.85 8.36 18.30
N TYR A 211 13.21 7.12 18.63
CA TYR A 211 13.89 6.89 19.90
C TYR A 211 15.18 7.72 19.86
N ASP A 212 15.21 8.81 20.62
CA ASP A 212 16.46 9.49 20.92
C ASP A 212 17.40 8.48 21.58
N GLU A 213 18.39 7.97 20.83
CA GLU A 213 19.53 7.26 21.43
C GLU A 213 20.28 8.14 22.45
N ASN A 214 20.02 9.45 22.46
CA ASN A 214 20.58 10.44 23.37
C ASN A 214 19.68 10.84 24.54
N ARG A 215 18.66 10.06 24.90
CA ARG A 215 17.98 10.30 26.18
C ARG A 215 18.96 10.00 27.31
N ALA A 216 19.56 11.06 27.87
CA ALA A 216 20.35 10.98 29.09
C ALA A 216 19.55 10.18 30.12
N VAL A 217 20.07 9.01 30.47
CA VAL A 217 19.51 8.15 31.51
C VAL A 217 19.51 8.99 32.77
N TYR A 218 18.32 9.34 33.26
CA TYR A 218 18.19 9.94 34.58
C TYR A 218 18.74 8.93 35.59
N GLN A 219 19.92 9.22 36.14
CA GLN A 219 20.44 8.65 37.39
C GLN A 219 20.06 9.56 38.55
#